data_AF-A0A7X6FN23-F1
#
_entry.id   AF-A0A7X6FN23-F1
#
_cell.length_a   1.000
_cell.length_b   1.000
_cell.length_c   1.000
_cell.angle_alpha   90.00
_cell.angle_beta   90.00
_cell.angle_gamma   90.00
#
_symmetry.space_group_name_H-M   'P 1'
#
loop_
_entity.id
_entity.type
_entity.pdbx_description
1 polymer ?
#
loop_
_entity_poly.entity_id
_entity_poly.type
_entity_poly.pdbx_seq_one_letter_code
_entity_poly.pdbx_strand_id
1 'polypeptide(L)'
;MADSENSRTLPAISRGKENREHGTCEGLPPTIDRRNLLSVAAHQLSALIAETPQRRESGPTPVREMWPRWYACHLQRVRAARLREKIEMELLNEAGGLPAVMLPTVGEDDAVEVHSFVEINRIASQLNAKHLSQARAELRRRRKRWKEADRRLGYSAFVAREQELAERAGISGRVMWITRPSSLTEVTAKLHCLIVMHDPGLKLKTAPWPELRTMLKDLIRILEKCRPKSRNGPPCDGNSVSVRDTLNLATQYQGAANRLGKGLAKPNQLPRRLLALHAMELYLNAFLLAKGVDPRKIRGLRHDLGEQAQIASEAGLVLRKRTMAHLVVLSESDEHHVIRYAPNHASKLSQMNRVMATLDELSLKVRMMLRVSV
;
A
#
# COMPACT_ATOMS: atom_id res chain seq x y z
N MET A 1 65.05 -32.13 18.61
CA MET A 1 65.33 -30.98 17.73
C MET A 1 64.06 -30.68 16.95
N ALA A 2 63.62 -29.41 17.04
CA ALA A 2 62.48 -28.77 16.36
C ALA A 2 61.05 -29.13 16.84
N ASP A 3 60.56 -28.52 17.93
CA ASP A 3 59.69 -27.31 18.00
C ASP A 3 58.87 -26.98 16.73
N SER A 4 57.63 -26.46 16.73
CA SER A 4 56.76 -25.87 17.75
C SER A 4 55.36 -25.58 17.16
N GLU A 5 54.34 -25.77 18.01
CA GLU A 5 53.10 -24.99 18.25
C GLU A 5 52.09 -24.55 17.16
N ASN A 6 50.83 -24.87 17.50
CA ASN A 6 49.70 -23.95 17.75
C ASN A 6 48.47 -23.95 16.81
N SER A 7 47.36 -24.36 17.44
CA SER A 7 46.05 -23.70 17.46
C SER A 7 45.27 -23.46 16.15
N ARG A 8 44.07 -24.06 16.08
CA ARG A 8 42.80 -23.33 16.26
C ARG A 8 41.56 -24.25 16.16
N THR A 9 40.89 -24.31 17.30
CA THR A 9 39.45 -24.41 17.55
C THR A 9 38.52 -24.11 16.36
N LEU A 10 37.60 -25.03 16.05
CA LEU A 10 36.32 -24.74 15.39
C LEU A 10 35.18 -25.32 16.25
N PRO A 11 34.20 -24.51 16.69
CA PRO A 11 33.12 -25.01 17.53
C PRO A 11 32.00 -25.65 16.71
N ALA A 12 31.37 -26.63 17.36
CA ALA A 12 30.15 -27.31 16.94
C ALA A 12 29.04 -26.30 16.58
N ILE A 13 28.49 -26.46 15.38
CA ILE A 13 27.30 -25.73 14.93
C ILE A 13 26.09 -26.34 15.64
N SER A 14 25.71 -25.72 16.75
CA SER A 14 24.49 -26.02 17.49
C SER A 14 23.26 -25.83 16.59
N ARG A 15 22.50 -26.91 16.49
CA ARG A 15 21.20 -27.04 15.83
C ARG A 15 20.16 -26.22 16.61
N GLY A 16 20.00 -24.95 16.25
CA GLY A 16 18.97 -24.05 16.82
C GLY A 16 17.64 -24.19 16.09
N LYS A 17 16.74 -25.01 16.63
CA LYS A 17 15.31 -25.01 16.35
C LYS A 17 14.74 -23.69 16.90
N GLU A 18 14.38 -22.73 16.06
CA GLU A 18 13.50 -21.63 16.46
C GLU A 18 12.19 -21.71 15.68
N ASN A 19 11.22 -22.36 16.32
CA ASN A 19 9.81 -22.01 16.14
C ASN A 19 9.66 -20.54 16.55
N ARG A 20 9.13 -19.70 15.66
CA ARG A 20 8.57 -18.40 16.05
C ARG A 20 7.13 -18.33 15.57
N GLU A 21 6.25 -18.88 16.39
CA GLU A 21 4.90 -18.36 16.55
C GLU A 21 5.00 -17.14 17.48
N HIS A 22 4.71 -15.95 16.96
CA HIS A 22 3.88 -14.91 17.60
C HIS A 22 3.99 -13.60 16.82
N GLY A 23 2.82 -13.04 16.52
CA GLY A 23 2.68 -11.79 15.81
C GLY A 23 3.28 -10.61 16.58
N THR A 24 4.00 -9.77 15.86
CA THR A 24 4.43 -8.45 16.32
C THR A 24 4.12 -7.46 15.20
N CYS A 25 3.49 -6.34 15.53
CA CYS A 25 3.25 -5.24 14.58
C CYS A 25 4.58 -4.83 13.93
N GLU A 26 4.76 -5.19 12.67
CA GLU A 26 5.99 -4.93 11.92
C GLU A 26 5.99 -3.48 11.42
N GLY A 27 6.72 -2.62 12.13
CA GLY A 27 7.21 -1.37 11.54
C GLY A 27 8.16 -1.66 10.37
N LEU A 28 8.38 -0.67 9.52
CA LEU A 28 9.36 -0.77 8.42
C LEU A 28 10.73 -1.28 8.93
N PRO A 29 11.42 -2.16 8.17
CA PRO A 29 12.77 -2.56 8.54
C PRO A 29 13.70 -1.35 8.57
N PRO A 30 14.70 -1.34 9.48
CA PRO A 30 15.58 -0.19 9.70
C PRO A 30 16.40 0.20 8.45
N THR A 31 16.57 -0.72 7.50
CA THR A 31 17.24 -0.44 6.23
C THR A 31 16.45 -1.03 5.07
N ILE A 32 16.03 -0.15 4.14
CA ILE A 32 15.46 -0.56 2.85
C ILE A 32 16.59 -0.55 1.83
N ASP A 33 17.05 -1.74 1.45
CA ASP A 33 18.07 -1.98 0.45
C ASP A 33 17.44 -2.41 -0.89
N ARG A 34 18.29 -2.68 -1.88
CA ARG A 34 17.81 -3.13 -3.19
C ARG A 34 17.15 -4.52 -3.13
N ARG A 35 17.50 -5.39 -2.18
CA ARG A 35 17.00 -6.77 -2.11
C ARG A 35 15.61 -6.85 -1.47
N ASN A 36 15.31 -5.94 -0.55
CA ASN A 36 14.06 -5.94 0.20
C ASN A 36 13.05 -4.86 -0.24
N LEU A 37 13.44 -3.89 -1.09
CA LEU A 37 12.57 -2.78 -1.49
C LEU A 37 11.19 -3.24 -1.98
N LEU A 38 11.12 -4.18 -2.92
CA LEU A 38 9.86 -4.61 -3.52
C LEU A 38 8.97 -5.41 -2.57
N SER A 39 9.57 -6.21 -1.67
CA SER A 39 8.82 -6.98 -0.67
C SER A 39 8.30 -6.09 0.45
N VAL A 40 9.14 -5.16 0.94
CA VAL A 40 8.74 -4.14 1.93
C VAL A 40 7.63 -3.26 1.38
N ALA A 41 7.77 -2.80 0.14
CA ALA A 41 6.73 -2.03 -0.55
C ALA A 41 5.41 -2.80 -0.61
N ALA A 42 5.46 -4.07 -1.03
CA ALA A 42 4.26 -4.87 -1.15
C ALA A 42 3.58 -5.12 0.19
N HIS A 43 4.36 -5.41 1.23
CA HIS A 43 3.84 -5.60 2.58
C HIS A 43 3.13 -4.33 3.08
N GLN A 44 3.77 -3.16 2.96
CA GLN A 44 3.18 -1.90 3.38
C GLN A 44 1.95 -1.52 2.59
N LEU A 45 1.97 -1.70 1.27
CA LEU A 45 0.79 -1.48 0.43
C LEU A 45 -0.37 -2.38 0.83
N SER A 46 -0.10 -3.65 1.15
CA SER A 46 -1.13 -4.61 1.57
C SER A 46 -1.76 -4.17 2.89
N ALA A 47 -0.95 -3.72 3.85
CA ALA A 47 -1.41 -3.22 5.14
C ALA A 47 -2.26 -1.94 4.99
N LEU A 48 -1.78 -0.95 4.23
CA LEU A 48 -2.49 0.31 4.01
C LEU A 48 -3.81 0.14 3.26
N ILE A 49 -3.84 -0.76 2.26
CA ILE A 49 -5.06 -1.09 1.52
C ILE A 49 -6.08 -1.77 2.43
N ALA A 50 -5.64 -2.66 3.34
CA ALA A 50 -6.52 -3.33 4.29
C ALA A 50 -7.12 -2.37 5.34
N GLU A 51 -6.37 -1.34 5.75
CA GLU A 51 -6.83 -0.34 6.72
C GLU A 51 -7.76 0.73 6.14
N THR A 52 -7.77 0.90 4.82
CA THR A 52 -8.59 1.93 4.17
C THR A 52 -10.05 1.48 4.10
N PRO A 53 -11.02 2.25 4.66
CA PRO A 53 -12.43 1.89 4.61
C PRO A 53 -12.93 1.63 3.19
N GLN A 54 -13.66 0.54 2.99
CA GLN A 54 -14.26 0.15 1.71
C GLN A 54 -15.47 1.04 1.38
N ARG A 55 -15.27 2.34 1.16
CA ARG A 55 -16.30 3.16 0.53
C ARG A 55 -16.25 2.87 -0.98
N ARG A 56 -17.21 2.08 -1.46
CA ARG A 56 -17.45 1.90 -2.89
C ARG A 56 -18.21 3.11 -3.40
N GLU A 57 -17.52 3.99 -4.09
CA GLU A 57 -18.16 4.93 -5.01
C GLU A 57 -18.51 4.16 -6.28
N SER A 58 -19.66 4.44 -6.89
CA SER A 58 -20.06 3.82 -8.15
C SER A 58 -19.07 4.23 -9.26
N GLY A 59 -18.41 3.26 -9.91
CA GLY A 59 -17.39 3.54 -10.92
C GLY A 59 -16.47 2.35 -11.26
N PRO A 60 -15.42 2.58 -12.08
CA PRO A 60 -14.42 1.56 -12.41
C PRO A 60 -13.70 1.04 -11.16
N THR A 61 -13.29 -0.23 -11.18
CA THR A 61 -12.57 -0.84 -10.06
C THR A 61 -11.32 -0.01 -9.71
N PRO A 62 -11.21 0.51 -8.48
CA PRO A 62 -10.09 1.37 -8.10
C PRO A 62 -8.80 0.56 -7.97
N VAL A 63 -7.66 1.24 -8.08
CA VAL A 63 -6.32 0.63 -8.01
C VAL A 63 -6.13 -0.16 -6.71
N ARG A 64 -6.67 0.32 -5.58
CA ARG A 64 -6.60 -0.39 -4.29
C ARG A 64 -7.27 -1.76 -4.29
N GLU A 65 -8.27 -2.01 -5.14
CA GLU A 65 -8.91 -3.32 -5.30
C GLU A 65 -8.19 -4.18 -6.36
N MET A 66 -7.60 -3.54 -7.38
CA MET A 66 -6.88 -4.23 -8.45
C MET A 66 -5.51 -4.75 -8.01
N TRP A 67 -4.74 -3.90 -7.31
CA TRP A 67 -3.35 -4.19 -6.98
C TRP A 67 -3.16 -5.48 -6.16
N PRO A 68 -3.97 -5.77 -5.12
CA PRO A 68 -3.82 -7.03 -4.37
C PRO A 68 -4.05 -8.27 -5.24
N ARG A 69 -5.04 -8.22 -6.14
CA ARG A 69 -5.35 -9.31 -7.07
C ARG A 69 -4.22 -9.50 -8.09
N TRP A 70 -3.72 -8.39 -8.63
CA TRP A 70 -2.57 -8.40 -9.53
C TRP A 70 -1.32 -8.96 -8.84
N TYR A 71 -1.01 -8.52 -7.62
CA TYR A 71 0.18 -8.95 -6.89
C TYR A 71 0.11 -10.43 -6.50
N ALA A 72 -1.08 -10.92 -6.12
CA ALA A 72 -1.29 -12.35 -5.91
C ALA A 72 -1.05 -13.18 -7.19
N CYS A 73 -1.54 -12.70 -8.35
CA CYS A 73 -1.27 -13.31 -9.65
C CYS A 73 0.24 -13.30 -9.99
N HIS A 74 0.93 -12.18 -9.72
CA HIS A 74 2.37 -12.07 -9.89
C HIS A 74 3.13 -13.10 -9.02
N LEU A 75 2.79 -13.25 -7.75
CA LEU A 75 3.41 -14.24 -6.86
C LEU A 75 3.17 -15.67 -7.35
N GLN A 76 1.96 -15.97 -7.86
CA GLN A 76 1.69 -17.26 -8.50
C GLN A 76 2.57 -17.49 -9.72
N ARG A 77 2.75 -16.47 -10.57
CA ARG A 77 3.64 -16.55 -11.73
C ARG A 77 5.09 -16.83 -11.33
N VAL A 78 5.62 -16.15 -10.31
CA VAL A 78 6.99 -16.38 -9.80
C VAL A 78 7.15 -17.82 -9.30
N ARG A 79 6.15 -18.37 -8.60
CA ARG A 79 6.16 -19.77 -8.17
C ARG A 79 6.10 -20.73 -9.35
N ALA A 80 5.24 -20.45 -10.33
CA ALA A 80 5.11 -21.24 -11.56
C ALA A 80 6.42 -21.27 -12.36
N ALA A 81 7.11 -20.12 -12.49
CA ALA A 81 8.39 -20.03 -13.18
C ALA A 81 9.48 -20.91 -12.54
N ARG A 82 9.60 -20.88 -11.21
CA ARG A 82 10.55 -21.76 -10.48
C ARG A 82 10.23 -23.24 -10.67
N LEU A 83 8.94 -23.59 -10.68
CA LEU A 83 8.52 -24.96 -10.90
C LEU A 83 8.77 -25.39 -12.35
N ARG A 84 8.50 -24.52 -13.32
CA ARG A 84 8.82 -24.75 -14.74
C ARG A 84 10.32 -24.97 -14.92
N GLU A 85 11.18 -24.14 -14.34
CA GLU A 85 12.65 -24.31 -14.38
C GLU A 85 13.08 -25.66 -13.80
N LYS A 86 12.48 -26.08 -12.68
CA LYS A 86 12.76 -27.39 -12.09
C LYS A 86 12.37 -28.54 -13.04
N ILE A 87 11.15 -28.50 -13.57
CA ILE A 87 10.64 -29.52 -14.49
C ILE A 87 11.42 -29.51 -15.81
N GLU A 88 11.89 -28.35 -16.28
CA GLU A 88 12.74 -28.21 -17.46
C GLU A 88 14.07 -28.96 -17.28
N MET A 89 14.71 -28.85 -16.12
CA MET A 89 15.92 -29.61 -15.82
C MET A 89 15.67 -31.12 -15.81
N GLU A 90 14.57 -31.57 -15.19
CA GLU A 90 14.18 -32.99 -15.16
C GLU A 90 13.89 -33.50 -16.58
N LEU A 91 13.21 -32.70 -17.40
CA LEU A 91 12.92 -33.01 -18.80
C LEU A 91 14.19 -33.11 -19.64
N LEU A 92 15.14 -32.20 -19.47
CA LEU A 92 16.43 -32.25 -20.16
C LEU A 92 17.19 -33.53 -19.81
N ASN A 93 17.16 -33.94 -18.53
CA ASN A 93 17.80 -35.17 -18.08
C ASN A 93 17.12 -36.43 -18.66
N GLU A 94 15.79 -36.51 -18.65
CA GLU A 94 15.04 -37.67 -19.18
C GLU A 94 15.11 -37.75 -20.72
N ALA A 95 15.00 -36.61 -21.41
CA ALA A 95 15.06 -36.55 -22.85
C ALA A 95 16.49 -36.69 -23.41
N GLY A 96 17.52 -36.49 -22.58
CA GLY A 96 18.93 -36.51 -22.97
C GLY A 96 19.35 -35.25 -23.73
N GLY A 97 18.83 -34.09 -23.31
CA GLY A 97 19.09 -32.78 -23.90
C GLY A 97 17.94 -32.24 -24.77
N LEU A 98 18.18 -31.08 -25.38
CA LEU A 98 17.22 -30.42 -26.26
C LEU A 98 16.96 -31.26 -27.53
N PRO A 99 15.76 -31.16 -28.14
CA PRO A 99 15.43 -31.86 -29.36
C PRO A 99 16.05 -31.18 -30.59
N ALA A 100 17.39 -31.13 -30.61
CA ALA A 100 18.22 -30.48 -31.61
C ALA A 100 19.23 -31.46 -32.19
N VAL A 101 19.78 -31.18 -33.38
CA VAL A 101 20.84 -31.99 -34.03
C VAL A 101 21.93 -31.06 -34.52
N MET A 102 23.20 -31.41 -34.26
CA MET A 102 24.36 -30.69 -34.79
C MET A 102 24.63 -31.14 -36.22
N LEU A 103 24.72 -30.19 -37.14
CA LEU A 103 25.00 -30.43 -38.56
C LEU A 103 26.25 -29.67 -38.99
N PRO A 104 27.20 -30.31 -39.71
CA PRO A 104 28.38 -29.63 -40.22
C PRO A 104 27.98 -28.65 -41.34
N THR A 105 28.55 -27.44 -41.33
CA THR A 105 28.47 -26.48 -42.43
C THR A 105 29.67 -26.64 -43.36
N VAL A 106 29.50 -26.29 -44.64
CA VAL A 106 30.60 -26.30 -45.61
C VAL A 106 31.31 -24.95 -45.53
N GLY A 107 32.56 -24.95 -45.06
CA GLY A 107 33.45 -23.78 -45.10
C GLY A 107 33.86 -23.19 -43.74
N GLU A 108 33.25 -23.63 -42.64
CA GLU A 108 33.65 -23.31 -41.27
C GLU A 108 33.68 -24.60 -40.43
N ASP A 109 34.60 -24.71 -39.47
CA ASP A 109 34.68 -25.84 -38.52
C ASP A 109 33.52 -25.85 -37.49
N ASP A 110 32.54 -24.96 -37.66
CA ASP A 110 31.43 -24.75 -36.73
C ASP A 110 30.20 -25.59 -37.11
N ALA A 111 29.85 -26.54 -36.25
CA ALA A 111 28.60 -27.29 -36.37
C ALA A 111 27.40 -26.40 -35.98
N VAL A 112 26.37 -26.37 -36.83
CA VAL A 112 25.14 -25.62 -36.57
C VAL A 112 24.13 -26.49 -35.83
N GLU A 113 23.61 -25.98 -34.71
CA GLU A 113 22.51 -26.60 -33.97
C GLU A 113 21.19 -26.36 -34.71
N VAL A 114 20.49 -27.45 -35.03
CA VAL A 114 19.23 -27.40 -35.79
C VAL A 114 18.09 -28.02 -35.00
N HIS A 115 17.01 -27.26 -34.84
CA HIS A 115 15.82 -27.63 -34.07
C HIS A 115 14.63 -28.01 -34.96
N SER A 116 14.66 -27.69 -36.26
CA SER A 116 13.53 -27.89 -37.16
C SER A 116 13.88 -28.51 -38.52
N PHE A 117 12.90 -29.19 -39.13
CA PHE A 117 13.07 -29.70 -40.50
C PHE A 117 13.23 -28.57 -41.53
N VAL A 118 12.68 -27.38 -41.24
CA VAL A 118 12.84 -26.20 -42.09
C VAL A 118 14.29 -25.73 -42.08
N GLU A 119 14.91 -25.65 -40.91
CA GLU A 119 16.35 -25.36 -40.78
C GLU A 119 17.21 -26.40 -41.48
N ILE A 120 16.91 -27.71 -41.32
CA ILE A 120 17.63 -28.78 -42.05
C ILE A 120 17.53 -28.55 -43.56
N ASN A 121 16.35 -28.17 -44.07
CA ASN A 121 16.15 -27.91 -45.49
C ASN A 121 16.89 -26.67 -46.00
N ARG A 122 17.12 -25.66 -45.16
CA ARG A 122 17.89 -24.45 -45.53
C ARG A 122 19.35 -24.76 -45.82
N ILE A 123 19.93 -25.70 -45.08
CA ILE A 123 21.33 -26.14 -45.25
C ILE A 123 21.46 -27.43 -46.08
N ALA A 124 20.35 -27.89 -46.68
CA ALA A 124 20.34 -29.17 -47.40
C ALA A 124 21.20 -29.17 -48.67
N SER A 125 21.38 -28.02 -49.32
CA SER A 125 22.29 -27.89 -50.47
C SER A 125 23.76 -28.07 -50.11
N GLN A 126 24.12 -27.94 -48.82
CA GLN A 126 25.49 -28.04 -48.31
C GLN A 126 25.80 -29.44 -47.75
N LEU A 127 24.79 -30.31 -47.62
CA LEU A 127 24.91 -31.61 -46.96
C LEU A 127 24.67 -32.75 -47.96
N ASN A 128 25.38 -33.88 -47.77
CA ASN A 128 25.10 -35.07 -48.56
C ASN A 128 23.75 -35.71 -48.15
N ALA A 129 23.15 -36.49 -49.05
CA ALA A 129 21.84 -37.11 -48.85
C ALA A 129 21.79 -38.06 -47.62
N LYS A 130 22.92 -38.67 -47.25
CA LYS A 130 23.05 -39.58 -46.10
C LYS A 130 23.04 -38.82 -44.76
N HIS A 131 23.77 -37.70 -44.67
CA HIS A 131 23.79 -36.82 -43.50
C HIS A 131 22.43 -36.17 -43.31
N LEU A 132 21.75 -35.78 -44.38
CA LEU A 132 20.38 -35.28 -44.32
C LEU A 132 19.38 -36.31 -43.78
N SER A 133 19.43 -37.54 -44.28
CA SER A 133 18.53 -38.60 -43.81
C SER A 133 18.81 -38.97 -42.35
N GLN A 134 20.08 -39.05 -41.97
CA GLN A 134 20.53 -39.31 -40.60
C GLN A 134 20.11 -38.20 -39.64
N ALA A 135 20.31 -36.92 -39.99
CA ALA A 135 19.91 -35.79 -39.16
C ALA A 135 18.39 -35.70 -38.99
N ARG A 136 17.62 -35.95 -40.06
CA ARG A 136 16.16 -36.04 -39.98
C ARG A 136 15.71 -37.19 -39.08
N ALA A 137 16.35 -38.36 -39.18
CA ALA A 137 16.02 -39.51 -38.33
C ALA A 137 16.37 -39.25 -36.86
N GLU A 138 17.52 -38.65 -36.58
CA GLU A 138 17.96 -38.31 -35.23
C GLU A 138 17.06 -37.24 -34.60
N LEU A 139 16.72 -36.18 -35.35
CA LEU A 139 15.79 -35.14 -34.89
C LEU A 139 14.41 -35.74 -34.55
N ARG A 140 13.92 -36.72 -35.33
CA ARG A 140 12.68 -37.46 -35.02
C ARG A 140 12.80 -38.24 -33.72
N ARG A 141 13.92 -38.94 -33.50
CA ARG A 141 14.18 -39.72 -32.28
C ARG A 141 14.22 -38.81 -31.04
N ARG A 142 14.97 -37.70 -31.10
CA ARG A 142 15.07 -36.73 -30.00
C ARG A 142 13.72 -36.07 -29.70
N ARG A 143 12.97 -35.65 -30.73
CA ARG A 143 11.61 -35.11 -30.56
C ARG A 143 10.64 -36.13 -29.96
N LYS A 144 10.75 -37.41 -30.33
CA LYS A 144 9.92 -38.47 -29.74
C LYS A 144 10.23 -38.63 -28.24
N ARG A 145 11.50 -38.73 -27.87
CA ARG A 145 11.93 -38.78 -26.45
C ARG A 145 11.46 -37.56 -25.67
N TRP A 146 11.62 -36.36 -26.23
CA TRP A 146 11.14 -35.12 -25.63
C TRP A 146 9.63 -35.14 -25.37
N LYS A 147 8.82 -35.54 -26.36
CA LYS A 147 7.36 -35.64 -26.20
C LYS A 147 6.94 -36.72 -25.21
N GLU A 148 7.66 -37.83 -25.16
CA GLU A 148 7.39 -38.90 -24.20
C GLU A 148 7.67 -38.44 -22.76
N ALA A 149 8.81 -37.78 -22.53
CA ALA A 149 9.16 -37.19 -21.25
C ALA A 149 8.22 -36.04 -20.87
N ASP A 150 7.86 -35.16 -21.81
CA ASP A 150 6.87 -34.09 -21.59
C ASP A 150 5.51 -34.65 -21.17
N ARG A 151 5.04 -35.74 -21.80
CA ARG A 151 3.79 -36.40 -21.42
C ARG A 151 3.82 -36.99 -20.00
N ARG A 152 5.00 -37.36 -19.49
CA ARG A 152 5.17 -37.89 -18.13
C ARG A 152 5.31 -36.79 -17.09
N LEU A 153 6.09 -35.76 -17.40
CA LEU A 153 6.44 -34.67 -16.47
C LEU A 153 5.45 -33.49 -16.53
N GLY A 154 4.68 -33.38 -17.62
CA GLY A 154 3.71 -32.30 -17.85
C GLY A 154 4.35 -30.93 -18.11
N TYR A 155 5.57 -30.86 -18.64
CA TYR A 155 6.31 -29.61 -18.84
C TYR A 155 5.52 -28.57 -19.64
N SER A 156 4.89 -28.97 -20.75
CA SER A 156 4.06 -28.11 -21.59
C SER A 156 2.88 -27.49 -20.82
N ALA A 157 2.30 -28.21 -19.85
CA ALA A 157 1.25 -27.67 -18.99
C ALA A 157 1.79 -26.60 -18.02
N PHE A 158 3.00 -26.78 -17.48
CA PHE A 158 3.66 -25.77 -16.64
C PHE A 158 4.02 -24.50 -17.43
N VAL A 159 4.51 -24.66 -18.67
CA VAL A 159 4.76 -23.53 -19.60
C VAL A 159 3.46 -22.77 -19.88
N ALA A 160 2.39 -23.48 -20.24
CA ALA A 160 1.09 -22.87 -20.50
C ALA A 160 0.54 -22.13 -19.28
N ARG A 161 0.69 -22.70 -18.08
CA ARG A 161 0.24 -22.08 -16.84
C ARG A 161 1.04 -20.83 -16.48
N GLU A 162 2.37 -20.85 -16.64
CA GLU A 162 3.19 -19.66 -16.44
C GLU A 162 2.79 -18.54 -17.41
N GLN A 163 2.57 -18.89 -18.69
CA GLN A 163 2.16 -17.96 -19.74
C GLN A 163 0.78 -17.33 -19.43
N GLU A 164 -0.21 -18.12 -19.04
CA GLU A 164 -1.54 -17.63 -18.64
C GLU A 164 -1.43 -16.61 -17.49
N LEU A 165 -0.61 -16.92 -16.47
CA LEU A 165 -0.38 -16.02 -15.34
C LEU A 165 0.36 -14.74 -15.77
N ALA A 166 1.31 -14.85 -16.70
CA ALA A 166 2.02 -13.71 -17.28
C ALA A 166 1.08 -12.77 -18.04
N GLU A 167 0.20 -13.33 -18.87
CA GLU A 167 -0.80 -12.57 -19.63
C GLU A 167 -1.79 -11.88 -18.70
N ARG A 168 -2.35 -12.61 -17.73
CA ARG A 168 -3.29 -12.06 -16.74
C ARG A 168 -2.67 -10.95 -15.91
N ALA A 169 -1.45 -11.14 -15.41
CA ALA A 169 -0.72 -10.11 -14.68
C ALA A 169 -0.40 -8.90 -15.58
N GLY A 170 -0.03 -9.12 -16.84
CA GLY A 170 0.24 -8.06 -17.81
C GLY A 170 -0.99 -7.23 -18.15
N ILE A 171 -2.13 -7.86 -18.41
CA ILE A 171 -3.41 -7.18 -18.67
C ILE A 171 -3.80 -6.37 -17.44
N SER A 172 -3.84 -6.99 -16.26
CA SER A 172 -4.26 -6.31 -15.04
C SER A 172 -3.31 -5.16 -14.67
N GLY A 173 -2.01 -5.31 -14.89
CA GLY A 173 -1.02 -4.24 -14.70
C GLY A 173 -1.23 -3.06 -15.65
N ARG A 174 -1.51 -3.32 -16.94
CA ARG A 174 -1.82 -2.27 -17.92
C ARG A 174 -3.11 -1.52 -17.61
N VAL A 175 -4.17 -2.23 -17.22
CA VAL A 175 -5.43 -1.58 -16.80
C VAL A 175 -5.18 -0.71 -15.57
N MET A 176 -4.45 -1.22 -14.58
CA MET A 176 -4.12 -0.46 -13.37
C MET A 176 -3.31 0.81 -13.69
N TRP A 177 -2.44 0.76 -14.71
CA TRP A 177 -1.68 1.91 -15.15
C TRP A 177 -2.56 3.07 -15.64
N ILE A 178 -3.61 2.78 -16.43
CA ILE A 178 -4.51 3.80 -16.98
C ILE A 178 -5.61 4.27 -15.99
N THR A 179 -5.96 3.46 -14.98
CA THR A 179 -6.98 3.83 -13.98
C THR A 179 -6.56 5.04 -13.16
N ARG A 180 -7.34 6.13 -13.12
CA ARG A 180 -6.98 7.33 -12.34
C ARG A 180 -6.81 7.00 -10.84
N PRO A 181 -5.67 7.33 -10.20
CA PRO A 181 -5.49 7.09 -8.77
C PRO A 181 -6.23 8.14 -7.93
N SER A 182 -6.77 7.71 -6.80
CA SER A 182 -7.50 8.54 -5.82
C SER A 182 -6.71 8.81 -4.54
N SER A 183 -5.58 8.13 -4.34
CA SER A 183 -4.75 8.26 -3.14
C SER A 183 -3.26 8.06 -3.43
N LEU A 184 -2.41 8.49 -2.49
CA LEU A 184 -0.96 8.27 -2.55
C LEU A 184 -0.61 6.77 -2.49
N THR A 185 -1.40 5.98 -1.76
CA THR A 185 -1.28 4.51 -1.72
C THR A 185 -1.48 3.91 -3.10
N GLU A 186 -2.46 4.38 -3.86
CA GLU A 186 -2.73 3.92 -5.23
C GLU A 186 -1.63 4.34 -6.21
N VAL A 187 -1.07 5.55 -6.09
CA VAL A 187 0.10 5.96 -6.88
C VAL A 187 1.31 5.07 -6.58
N THR A 188 1.55 4.79 -5.30
CA THR A 188 2.65 3.93 -4.86
C THR A 188 2.47 2.50 -5.35
N ALA A 189 1.24 1.98 -5.32
CA ALA A 189 0.87 0.67 -5.87
C ALA A 189 1.15 0.55 -7.38
N LYS A 190 0.82 1.60 -8.15
CA LYS A 190 1.14 1.65 -9.59
C LYS A 190 2.64 1.65 -9.84
N LEU A 191 3.39 2.47 -9.11
CA LEU A 191 4.85 2.54 -9.26
C LEU A 191 5.51 1.20 -8.90
N HIS A 192 5.05 0.58 -7.81
CA HIS A 192 5.48 -0.77 -7.43
C HIS A 192 5.22 -1.78 -8.55
N CYS A 193 4.01 -1.80 -9.11
CA CYS A 193 3.67 -2.67 -10.23
C CYS A 193 4.56 -2.44 -11.45
N LEU A 194 4.80 -1.19 -11.83
CA LEU A 194 5.65 -0.84 -12.97
C LEU A 194 7.06 -1.42 -12.80
N ILE A 195 7.67 -1.21 -11.63
CA ILE A 195 9.01 -1.73 -11.37
C ILE A 195 9.02 -3.25 -11.36
N VAL A 196 8.03 -3.90 -10.75
CA VAL A 196 7.94 -5.37 -10.70
C VAL A 196 7.74 -5.99 -12.10
N MET A 197 6.99 -5.34 -13.00
CA MET A 197 6.76 -5.88 -14.34
C MET A 197 7.99 -5.78 -15.24
N HIS A 198 8.74 -4.68 -15.13
CA HIS A 198 9.86 -4.42 -16.04
C HIS A 198 11.22 -4.80 -15.47
N ASP A 199 11.38 -4.77 -14.15
CA ASP A 199 12.64 -5.06 -13.48
C ASP A 199 12.44 -5.71 -12.10
N PRO A 200 11.86 -6.93 -12.04
CA PRO A 200 11.58 -7.61 -10.77
C PRO A 200 12.85 -7.92 -9.97
N GLY A 201 14.02 -8.04 -10.63
CA GLY A 201 15.32 -8.25 -9.98
C GLY A 201 16.06 -6.96 -9.64
N LEU A 202 15.47 -5.80 -9.94
CA LEU A 202 16.05 -4.47 -9.77
C LEU A 202 17.43 -4.34 -10.45
N LYS A 203 17.69 -5.08 -11.55
CA LYS A 203 18.99 -5.23 -12.22
C LYS A 203 19.34 -4.07 -13.13
N LEU A 204 18.36 -3.30 -13.59
CA LEU A 204 18.61 -2.23 -14.56
C LEU A 204 19.35 -1.05 -13.90
N LYS A 205 20.51 -0.67 -14.42
CA LYS A 205 21.36 0.37 -13.81
C LYS A 205 21.19 1.74 -14.46
N THR A 206 20.65 1.79 -15.67
CA THR A 206 20.47 3.01 -16.44
C THR A 206 19.21 3.74 -15.99
N ALA A 207 19.20 5.06 -16.15
CA ALA A 207 18.01 5.87 -15.96
C ALA A 207 16.85 5.31 -16.82
N PRO A 208 15.59 5.32 -16.32
CA PRO A 208 15.12 5.95 -15.08
C PRO A 208 15.05 4.98 -13.87
N TRP A 209 15.60 3.77 -13.96
CA TRP A 209 15.33 2.70 -12.99
C TRP A 209 15.86 3.00 -11.57
N PRO A 210 17.08 3.53 -11.38
CA PRO A 210 17.55 3.95 -10.07
C PRO A 210 16.65 5.04 -9.44
N GLU A 211 16.20 6.01 -10.22
CA GLU A 211 15.37 7.13 -9.79
C GLU A 211 13.98 6.64 -9.37
N LEU A 212 13.35 5.77 -10.16
CA LEU A 212 12.04 5.18 -9.84
C LEU A 212 12.08 4.36 -8.54
N ARG A 213 13.18 3.65 -8.26
CA ARG A 213 13.37 2.93 -6.99
C ARG A 213 13.48 3.86 -5.81
N THR A 214 14.21 4.97 -5.97
CA THR A 214 14.33 6.01 -4.94
C THR A 214 12.97 6.64 -4.67
N MET A 215 12.22 6.99 -5.71
CA MET A 215 10.84 7.51 -5.56
C MET A 215 9.94 6.52 -4.83
N LEU A 216 9.99 5.23 -5.17
CA LEU A 216 9.20 4.20 -4.46
C LEU A 216 9.59 4.12 -2.98
N LYS A 217 10.89 4.12 -2.68
CA LYS A 217 11.42 4.09 -1.31
C LYS A 217 10.95 5.29 -0.49
N ASP A 218 10.98 6.49 -1.07
CA ASP A 218 10.56 7.72 -0.38
C ASP A 218 9.03 7.77 -0.20
N LEU A 219 8.26 7.32 -1.18
CA LEU A 219 6.80 7.17 -1.04
C LEU A 219 6.43 6.22 0.10
N ILE A 220 7.11 5.08 0.23
CA ILE A 220 6.89 4.14 1.34
C ILE A 220 7.18 4.79 2.69
N ARG A 221 8.28 5.55 2.80
CA ARG A 221 8.62 6.28 4.03
C ARG A 221 7.60 7.35 4.38
N ILE A 222 7.09 8.08 3.38
CA ILE A 222 6.04 9.09 3.56
C ILE A 222 4.76 8.41 4.04
N LEU A 223 4.36 7.31 3.39
CA LEU A 223 3.16 6.56 3.77
C LEU A 223 3.26 6.01 5.19
N GLU A 224 4.41 5.47 5.59
CA GLU A 224 4.62 5.00 6.96
C GLU A 224 4.54 6.14 7.98
N LYS A 225 5.13 7.30 7.67
CA LYS A 225 5.05 8.48 8.55
C LYS A 225 3.62 9.02 8.67
N CYS A 226 2.86 8.96 7.59
CA CYS A 226 1.47 9.40 7.54
C CYS A 226 0.49 8.35 8.08
N ARG A 227 0.94 7.11 8.30
CA ARG A 227 0.13 6.06 8.91
C ARG A 227 -0.17 6.50 10.35
N PRO A 228 -1.44 6.48 10.79
CA PRO A 228 -1.74 6.65 12.20
C PRO A 228 -1.07 5.48 12.93
N LYS A 229 0.06 5.74 13.60
CA LYS A 229 0.84 4.70 14.30
C LYS A 229 -0.10 3.82 15.11
N SER A 230 -0.16 2.52 14.80
CA SER A 230 -0.72 1.57 15.76
C SER A 230 0.17 1.70 17.00
N ARG A 231 -0.48 2.05 18.12
CA ARG A 231 0.18 2.33 19.38
C ARG A 231 0.76 1.02 19.93
N ASN A 232 2.01 0.71 19.60
CA ASN A 232 2.88 -0.05 20.49
C ASN A 232 3.68 0.94 21.36
N GLY A 233 2.93 1.73 22.15
CA GLY A 233 3.42 2.24 23.42
C GLY A 233 3.03 1.24 24.52
N PRO A 234 3.47 1.43 25.77
CA PRO A 234 3.02 0.61 26.89
C PRO A 234 1.48 0.57 26.93
N PRO A 235 0.88 -0.51 27.47
CA PRO A 235 -0.54 -0.82 27.34
C PRO A 235 -1.37 0.46 27.41
N CYS A 236 -1.90 0.85 26.26
CA CYS A 236 -2.78 1.99 26.21
C CYS A 236 -4.06 1.56 26.91
N ASP A 237 -4.12 1.84 28.20
CA ASP A 237 -5.38 2.10 28.88
C ASP A 237 -6.16 3.04 27.96
N GLY A 238 -7.21 2.48 27.37
CA GLY A 238 -8.01 3.18 26.40
C GLY A 238 -8.69 4.35 27.08
N ASN A 239 -8.03 5.51 27.15
CA ASN A 239 -8.72 6.76 27.44
C ASN A 239 -8.00 8.09 27.24
N SER A 240 -6.67 8.20 27.12
CA SER A 240 -6.10 9.54 26.92
C SER A 240 -6.20 9.99 25.45
N VAL A 241 -7.29 10.69 25.13
CA VAL A 241 -7.32 11.58 23.97
C VAL A 241 -6.29 12.67 24.23
N SER A 242 -5.25 12.74 23.39
CA SER A 242 -4.19 13.75 23.53
C SER A 242 -4.77 15.13 23.23
N VAL A 243 -4.61 16.07 24.17
CA VAL A 243 -5.01 17.49 24.03
C VAL A 243 -4.53 18.07 22.69
N ARG A 244 -3.30 17.77 22.31
CA ARG A 244 -2.66 18.25 21.08
C ARG A 244 -3.35 17.72 19.83
N ASP A 245 -3.74 16.44 19.86
CA ASP A 245 -4.39 15.80 18.70
C ASP A 245 -5.81 16.33 18.53
N THR A 246 -6.57 16.52 19.62
CA THR A 246 -7.90 17.15 19.60
C THR A 246 -7.82 18.59 19.09
N LEU A 247 -6.83 19.36 19.54
CA LEU A 247 -6.65 20.75 19.12
C LEU A 247 -6.27 20.87 17.63
N ASN A 248 -5.42 19.97 17.15
CA ASN A 248 -5.07 19.89 15.72
C ASN A 248 -6.30 19.55 14.87
N LEU A 249 -7.11 18.59 15.31
CA LEU A 249 -8.34 18.21 14.62
C LEU A 249 -9.34 19.39 14.57
N ALA A 250 -9.54 20.09 15.69
CA ALA A 250 -10.39 21.29 15.76
C ALA A 250 -9.95 22.36 14.74
N THR A 251 -8.64 22.57 14.63
CA THR A 251 -8.04 23.53 13.68
C THR A 251 -8.32 23.12 12.22
N GLN A 252 -8.26 21.84 11.90
CA GLN A 252 -8.56 21.35 10.56
C GLN A 252 -10.04 21.55 10.19
N TYR A 253 -10.97 21.24 11.11
CA TYR A 253 -12.40 21.46 10.90
C TYR A 253 -12.73 22.95 10.71
N GLN A 254 -12.15 23.85 11.51
CA GLN A 254 -12.29 25.30 11.30
C GLN A 254 -11.72 25.73 9.94
N GLY A 255 -10.55 25.21 9.56
CA GLY A 255 -9.94 25.47 8.26
C GLY A 255 -10.84 25.05 7.09
N ALA A 256 -11.47 23.87 7.20
CA ALA A 256 -12.43 23.37 6.21
C ALA A 256 -13.70 24.24 6.14
N ALA A 257 -14.26 24.63 7.29
CA ALA A 257 -15.41 25.53 7.35
C ALA A 257 -15.13 26.89 6.69
N ASN A 258 -13.93 27.44 6.90
CA ASN A 258 -13.49 28.68 6.28
C ASN A 258 -13.33 28.55 4.76
N ARG A 259 -12.81 27.43 4.27
CA ARG A 259 -12.66 27.18 2.82
C ARG A 259 -14.02 27.09 2.12
N LEU A 260 -15.01 26.41 2.70
CA LEU A 260 -16.37 26.35 2.15
C LEU A 260 -17.07 27.72 2.10
N GLY A 261 -16.64 28.66 2.93
CA GLY A 261 -17.15 30.03 2.94
C GLY A 261 -16.59 30.93 1.83
N LYS A 262 -15.49 30.53 1.19
CA LYS A 262 -14.80 31.35 0.17
C LYS A 262 -15.17 30.86 -1.23
N GLY A 263 -15.54 31.80 -2.12
CA GLY A 263 -15.63 31.54 -3.57
C GLY A 263 -16.99 31.10 -4.13
N LEU A 264 -18.05 31.03 -3.32
CA LEU A 264 -19.41 30.74 -3.80
C LEU A 264 -20.33 31.93 -3.53
N ALA A 265 -21.10 32.37 -4.54
CA ALA A 265 -22.07 33.46 -4.40
C ALA A 265 -23.19 33.15 -3.38
N LYS A 266 -23.49 31.86 -3.18
CA LYS A 266 -24.37 31.33 -2.12
C LYS A 266 -23.78 29.98 -1.63
N PRO A 267 -22.83 29.97 -0.69
CA PRO A 267 -22.22 28.73 -0.22
C PRO A 267 -23.29 27.86 0.45
N ASN A 268 -23.26 26.54 0.19
CA ASN A 268 -24.15 25.61 0.87
C ASN A 268 -23.85 25.67 2.38
N GLN A 269 -24.81 26.20 3.15
CA GLN A 269 -24.56 26.61 4.53
C GLN A 269 -24.54 25.40 5.49
N LEU A 270 -25.22 24.30 5.13
CA LEU A 270 -25.35 23.13 6.01
C LEU A 270 -24.00 22.41 6.25
N PRO A 271 -23.20 22.05 5.22
CA PRO A 271 -21.90 21.42 5.44
C PRO A 271 -20.94 22.34 6.18
N ARG A 272 -20.94 23.64 5.85
CA ARG A 272 -20.11 24.63 6.55
C ARG A 272 -20.47 24.73 8.03
N ARG A 273 -21.77 24.71 8.36
CA ARG A 273 -22.28 24.74 9.73
C ARG A 273 -21.85 23.52 10.51
N LEU A 274 -22.01 22.33 9.93
CA LEU A 274 -21.62 21.07 10.57
C LEU A 274 -20.14 21.07 10.95
N LEU A 275 -19.27 21.50 10.03
CA LEU A 275 -17.84 21.61 10.30
C LEU A 275 -17.53 22.64 11.39
N ALA A 276 -18.27 23.76 11.42
CA ALA A 276 -18.09 24.79 12.44
C ALA A 276 -18.51 24.31 13.84
N LEU A 277 -19.65 23.64 13.96
CA LEU A 277 -20.12 23.05 15.22
C LEU A 277 -19.15 22.00 15.73
N HIS A 278 -18.66 21.12 14.86
CA HIS A 278 -17.70 20.10 15.26
C HIS A 278 -16.35 20.68 15.66
N ALA A 279 -15.92 21.77 15.04
CA ALA A 279 -14.73 22.49 15.49
C ALA A 279 -14.91 23.09 16.90
N MET A 280 -16.08 23.67 17.21
CA MET A 280 -16.37 24.21 18.55
C MET A 280 -16.30 23.12 19.63
N GLU A 281 -16.96 21.99 19.38
CA GLU A 281 -16.97 20.81 20.28
C GLU A 281 -15.54 20.34 20.56
N LEU A 282 -14.72 20.19 19.51
CA LEU A 282 -13.33 19.75 19.66
C LEU A 282 -12.46 20.76 20.41
N TYR A 283 -12.66 22.07 20.21
CA TYR A 283 -11.91 23.07 20.97
C TYR A 283 -12.27 23.06 22.47
N LEU A 284 -13.56 22.91 22.81
CA LEU A 284 -13.99 22.77 24.21
C LEU A 284 -13.44 21.48 24.82
N ASN A 285 -13.52 20.37 24.10
CA ASN A 285 -12.95 19.09 24.54
C ASN A 285 -11.45 19.19 24.78
N ALA A 286 -10.69 19.83 23.87
CA ALA A 286 -9.26 20.04 24.04
C ALA A 286 -8.94 20.86 25.31
N PHE A 287 -9.73 21.90 25.59
CA PHE A 287 -9.58 22.71 26.79
C PHE A 287 -9.88 21.91 28.07
N LEU A 288 -11.00 21.18 28.10
CA LEU A 288 -11.40 20.37 29.25
C LEU A 288 -10.39 19.25 29.53
N LEU A 289 -9.88 18.59 28.49
CA LEU A 289 -8.80 17.60 28.60
C LEU A 289 -7.53 18.22 29.20
N ALA A 290 -7.15 19.44 28.81
CA ALA A 290 -5.99 20.13 29.36
C ALA A 290 -6.16 20.53 30.83
N LYS A 291 -7.41 20.70 31.28
CA LYS A 291 -7.77 20.95 32.67
C LYS A 291 -7.93 19.67 33.50
N GLY A 292 -7.66 18.51 32.91
CA GLY A 292 -7.70 17.22 33.62
C GLY A 292 -9.10 16.63 33.79
N VAL A 293 -10.10 17.12 33.04
CA VAL A 293 -11.45 16.53 33.07
C VAL A 293 -11.41 15.14 32.43
N ASP A 294 -12.03 14.15 33.11
CA ASP A 294 -12.06 12.76 32.63
C ASP A 294 -12.66 12.68 31.21
N PRO A 295 -11.95 12.09 30.22
CA PRO A 295 -12.45 11.83 28.88
C PRO A 295 -13.81 11.12 28.83
N ARG A 296 -14.15 10.27 29.82
CA ARG A 296 -15.48 9.63 29.89
C ARG A 296 -16.58 10.63 30.18
N LYS A 297 -16.34 11.58 31.08
CA LYS A 297 -17.26 12.67 31.40
C LYS A 297 -17.48 13.55 30.18
N ILE A 298 -16.40 13.89 29.47
CA ILE A 298 -16.47 14.68 28.23
C ILE A 298 -17.32 13.98 27.16
N ARG A 299 -17.14 12.67 26.95
CA ARG A 299 -17.98 11.90 26.01
C ARG A 299 -19.45 11.83 26.43
N GLY A 300 -19.71 11.85 27.74
CA GLY A 300 -21.07 11.88 28.29
C GLY A 300 -21.85 13.14 27.93
N LEU A 301 -21.17 14.28 27.74
CA LEU A 301 -21.76 15.56 27.36
C LEU A 301 -22.26 15.61 25.90
N ARG A 302 -21.90 14.61 25.07
CA ARG A 302 -22.28 14.50 23.65
C ARG A 302 -22.07 15.83 22.90
N HIS A 303 -23.07 16.30 22.16
CA HIS A 303 -23.05 17.52 21.36
C HIS A 303 -23.64 18.74 22.11
N ASP A 304 -23.71 18.70 23.45
CA ASP A 304 -24.18 19.83 24.25
C ASP A 304 -23.05 20.87 24.44
N LEU A 305 -23.01 21.83 23.52
CA LEU A 305 -22.03 22.92 23.53
C LEU A 305 -22.23 23.88 24.71
N GLY A 306 -23.45 23.99 25.24
CA GLY A 306 -23.82 24.85 26.35
C GLY A 306 -23.24 24.33 27.65
N GLU A 307 -23.47 23.05 27.93
CA GLU A 307 -22.93 22.37 29.11
C GLU A 307 -21.40 22.28 29.04
N GLN A 308 -20.83 21.94 27.88
CA GLN A 308 -19.37 21.95 27.67
C GLN A 308 -18.75 23.34 27.91
N ALA A 309 -19.39 24.40 27.42
CA ALA A 309 -18.89 25.76 27.61
C ALA A 309 -19.00 26.23 29.05
N GLN A 310 -20.07 25.84 29.77
CA GLN A 310 -20.25 26.17 31.18
C GLN A 310 -19.15 25.54 32.03
N ILE A 311 -18.91 24.23 31.86
CA ILE A 311 -17.83 23.52 32.56
C ILE A 311 -16.46 24.12 32.19
N ALA A 312 -16.24 24.49 30.93
CA ALA A 312 -15.01 25.13 30.51
C ALA A 312 -14.84 26.52 31.15
N SER A 313 -15.93 27.27 31.33
CA SER A 313 -15.91 28.58 31.99
C SER A 313 -15.56 28.47 33.47
N GLU A 314 -16.15 27.50 34.17
CA GLU A 314 -15.81 27.16 35.55
C GLU A 314 -14.34 26.73 35.71
N ALA A 315 -13.80 26.05 34.70
CA ALA A 315 -12.38 25.69 34.64
C ALA A 315 -11.45 26.83 34.14
N GLY A 316 -11.97 28.05 33.99
CA GLY A 316 -11.20 29.28 33.73
C GLY A 316 -11.17 29.74 32.27
N LEU A 317 -12.02 29.20 31.37
CA LEU A 317 -12.17 29.73 30.02
C LEU A 317 -13.03 31.00 30.03
N VAL A 318 -12.44 32.15 29.71
CA VAL A 318 -13.16 33.43 29.67
C VAL A 318 -13.63 33.75 28.24
N LEU A 319 -14.93 33.57 27.99
CA LEU A 319 -15.62 33.95 26.75
C LEU A 319 -16.50 35.19 26.98
N ARG A 320 -16.81 35.95 25.93
CA ARG A 320 -17.78 37.05 26.00
C ARG A 320 -19.17 36.51 26.39
N LYS A 321 -19.93 37.30 27.16
CA LYS A 321 -21.31 36.95 27.59
C LYS A 321 -22.20 36.52 26.42
N ARG A 322 -22.12 37.24 25.29
CA ARG A 322 -22.88 36.93 24.07
C ARG A 322 -22.52 35.59 23.41
N THR A 323 -21.28 35.15 23.61
CA THR A 323 -20.71 33.93 23.02
C THR A 323 -21.11 32.73 23.87
N MET A 324 -21.05 32.86 25.20
CA MET A 324 -21.64 31.90 26.13
C MET A 324 -23.12 31.70 25.88
N ALA A 325 -23.91 32.78 25.82
CA ALA A 325 -25.34 32.70 25.54
C ALA A 325 -25.63 32.05 24.19
N HIS A 326 -24.76 32.24 23.19
CA HIS A 326 -24.95 31.62 21.88
C HIS A 326 -24.67 30.12 21.89
N LEU A 327 -23.68 29.63 22.65
CA LEU A 327 -23.40 28.19 22.77
C LEU A 327 -24.57 27.43 23.43
N VAL A 328 -25.26 28.08 24.38
CA VAL A 328 -26.51 27.55 24.97
C VAL A 328 -27.58 27.42 23.89
N VAL A 329 -27.84 28.49 23.12
CA VAL A 329 -28.82 28.48 22.02
C VAL A 329 -28.52 27.39 20.97
N LEU A 330 -27.25 27.18 20.62
CA LEU A 330 -26.85 26.13 19.66
C LEU A 330 -27.15 24.72 20.18
N SER A 331 -27.18 24.53 21.49
CA SER A 331 -27.46 23.24 22.14
C SER A 331 -28.96 23.02 22.28
N GLU A 332 -29.70 24.05 22.69
CA GLU A 332 -31.18 24.01 22.77
C GLU A 332 -31.84 23.77 21.41
N SER A 333 -31.25 24.30 20.34
CA SER A 333 -31.75 24.10 18.97
C SER A 333 -31.35 22.76 18.35
N ASP A 334 -30.54 21.94 19.06
CA ASP A 334 -29.98 20.67 18.61
C ASP A 334 -29.49 20.73 17.15
N GLU A 335 -28.74 21.79 16.82
CA GLU A 335 -28.39 22.07 15.41
C GLU A 335 -27.62 20.90 14.79
N HIS A 336 -26.85 20.15 15.59
CA HIS A 336 -26.11 19.00 15.13
C HIS A 336 -27.02 17.86 14.64
N HIS A 337 -28.14 17.59 15.32
CA HIS A 337 -29.13 16.61 14.87
C HIS A 337 -29.96 17.14 13.69
N VAL A 338 -30.41 18.39 13.77
CA VAL A 338 -31.25 19.04 12.74
C VAL A 338 -30.54 19.04 11.38
N ILE A 339 -29.24 19.32 11.34
CA ILE A 339 -28.45 19.34 10.08
C ILE A 339 -28.35 17.96 9.44
N ARG A 340 -28.30 16.88 10.23
CA ARG A 340 -28.07 15.50 9.71
C ARG A 340 -29.34 14.75 9.36
N TYR A 341 -30.43 14.98 10.09
CA TYR A 341 -31.61 14.11 10.03
C TYR A 341 -32.93 14.85 9.70
N ALA A 342 -32.98 16.17 9.85
CA ALA A 342 -34.23 16.93 9.66
C ALA A 342 -34.01 18.34 9.08
N PRO A 343 -33.45 18.47 7.85
CA PRO A 343 -33.14 19.77 7.25
C PRO A 343 -34.38 20.66 7.02
N ASN A 344 -35.59 20.10 7.09
CA ASN A 344 -36.86 20.81 6.94
C ASN A 344 -37.22 21.72 8.14
N HIS A 345 -36.45 21.66 9.25
CA HIS A 345 -36.62 22.53 10.44
C HIS A 345 -35.59 23.67 10.52
N ALA A 346 -35.05 24.10 9.36
CA ALA A 346 -33.99 25.10 9.26
C ALA A 346 -34.33 26.49 9.84
N SER A 347 -35.61 26.79 10.11
CA SER A 347 -36.06 28.04 10.73
C SER A 347 -35.55 28.23 12.17
N LYS A 348 -35.15 27.15 12.84
CA LYS A 348 -34.58 27.19 14.21
C LYS A 348 -33.06 27.40 14.24
N LEU A 349 -32.39 27.42 13.09
CA LEU A 349 -30.93 27.53 13.03
C LEU A 349 -30.48 28.99 13.22
N SER A 350 -29.47 29.19 14.05
CA SER A 350 -28.82 30.49 14.27
C SER A 350 -28.23 31.04 12.98
N GLN A 351 -27.96 32.35 12.87
CA GLN A 351 -27.34 32.92 11.68
C GLN A 351 -25.91 32.41 11.48
N MET A 352 -25.54 32.03 10.24
CA MET A 352 -24.21 31.47 9.93
C MET A 352 -23.06 32.39 10.36
N ASN A 353 -23.20 33.71 10.19
CA ASN A 353 -22.20 34.68 10.62
C ASN A 353 -21.98 34.65 12.13
N ARG A 354 -23.05 34.40 12.90
CA ARG A 354 -22.98 34.29 14.37
C ARG A 354 -22.28 33.00 14.79
N VAL A 355 -22.50 31.89 14.09
CA VAL A 355 -21.77 30.62 14.26
C VAL A 355 -20.28 30.81 14.03
N MET A 356 -19.90 31.40 12.89
CA MET A 356 -18.47 31.61 12.58
C MET A 356 -17.79 32.56 13.58
N ALA A 357 -18.44 33.65 13.98
CA ALA A 357 -17.90 34.57 14.98
C ALA A 357 -17.67 33.90 16.35
N THR A 358 -18.56 32.97 16.73
CA THR A 358 -18.44 32.18 17.96
C THR A 358 -17.26 31.21 17.88
N LEU A 359 -17.10 30.54 16.73
CA LEU A 359 -15.98 29.64 16.48
C LEU A 359 -14.64 30.39 16.53
N ASP A 360 -14.57 31.58 15.93
CA ASP A 360 -13.34 32.35 15.89
C ASP A 360 -12.90 32.80 17.30
N GLU A 361 -13.82 33.33 18.10
CA GLU A 361 -13.53 33.69 19.49
C GLU A 361 -13.08 32.49 20.32
N LEU A 362 -13.84 31.39 20.26
CA LEU A 362 -13.56 30.18 21.02
C LEU A 362 -12.20 29.58 20.62
N SER A 363 -11.91 29.51 19.32
CA SER A 363 -10.64 29.02 18.81
C SER A 363 -9.44 29.88 19.24
N LEU A 364 -9.63 31.20 19.36
CA LEU A 364 -8.59 32.12 19.78
C LEU A 364 -8.32 32.01 21.28
N LYS A 365 -9.38 31.98 22.09
CA LYS A 365 -9.30 31.90 23.55
C LYS A 365 -8.72 30.56 24.01
N VAL A 366 -9.19 29.44 23.45
CA VAL A 366 -8.66 28.11 23.77
C VAL A 366 -7.18 28.00 23.39
N ARG A 367 -6.80 28.43 22.18
CA ARG A 367 -5.39 28.39 21.76
C ARG A 367 -4.49 29.29 22.60
N MET A 368 -4.97 30.44 23.05
CA MET A 368 -4.23 31.32 23.97
C MET A 368 -3.98 30.62 25.32
N MET A 369 -5.02 30.05 25.92
CA MET A 369 -4.91 29.37 27.23
C MET A 369 -4.02 28.12 27.18
N LEU A 370 -4.11 27.35 26.09
CA LEU A 370 -3.30 26.13 25.91
C LEU A 370 -1.84 26.42 25.55
N ARG A 371 -1.51 27.63 25.06
CA ARG A 371 -0.12 28.07 24.86
C ARG A 371 0.55 28.56 26.14
N VAL A 372 -0.23 29.07 27.09
CA VAL A 372 0.26 29.56 28.40
C VAL A 372 0.43 28.42 29.41
N SER A 373 -0.14 27.24 29.13
CA SER A 373 -0.13 26.08 30.03
C SER A 373 0.93 25.02 29.67
N VAL A 374 1.89 25.35 28.80
CA VAL A 374 3.01 24.46 28.37
C VAL A 374 4.33 25.07 28.80
#